data_AF-A0A7S0IZB7-F1
#
_entry.id   AF-A0A7S0IZB7-F1
#
_cell.length_a   1.000
_cell.length_b   1.000
_cell.length_c   1.000
_cell.angle_alpha   90.00
_cell.angle_beta   90.00
_cell.angle_gamma   90.00
#
_symmetry.space_group_name_H-M   'P 1'
#
loop_
_entity.id
_entity.type
_entity.pdbx_description
1 polymer ?
#
loop_
_entity_poly.entity_id
_entity_poly.type
_entity_poly.pdbx_seq_one_letter_code
_entity_poly.pdbx_strand_id
1 'polypeptide(L)'
;AACAALGGHLASIRSAAENEAAHHLCREPCWLGYNDVANETVWVWTDSSPDSYTNWNPGEPNGQAHEDTDAAYMYVTSNSWVEAGRWDDTAIGERKAYLCRRPLDSGPTTRPAAPVVTLQDGVVRRDSVQDGEGSEYEFAVDGAGGDASVLVTVLSGHPSLVAC
;
A
#
# COMPACT_ATOMS: atom_id res chain seq x y z
N ALA A 1 7.20 7.46 2.69
CA ALA A 1 8.43 7.90 2.02
C ALA A 1 8.77 7.13 0.72
N ALA A 2 8.41 5.84 0.53
CA ALA A 2 8.71 5.12 -0.72
C ALA A 2 7.75 5.44 -1.89
N CYS A 3 6.42 5.35 -1.70
CA CYS A 3 5.47 5.62 -2.80
C CYS A 3 5.43 7.10 -3.23
N ALA A 4 5.59 8.03 -2.28
CA ALA A 4 5.66 9.46 -2.60
C ALA A 4 6.87 9.79 -3.49
N ALA A 5 8.02 9.11 -3.30
CA ALA A 5 9.19 9.26 -4.17
C ALA A 5 8.95 8.73 -5.60
N LEU A 6 7.96 7.85 -5.77
CA LEU A 6 7.50 7.35 -7.07
C LEU A 6 6.39 8.21 -7.69
N GLY A 7 6.02 9.33 -7.06
CA GLY A 7 4.91 10.18 -7.49
C GLY A 7 3.53 9.57 -7.22
N GLY A 8 3.44 8.64 -6.27
CA GLY A 8 2.21 7.95 -5.90
C GLY A 8 1.97 7.93 -4.39
N HIS A 9 0.96 7.15 -3.99
CA HIS A 9 0.58 6.93 -2.60
C HIS A 9 0.63 5.43 -2.30
N LEU A 10 0.54 5.06 -1.01
CA LEU A 10 0.22 3.67 -0.67
C LEU A 10 -1.09 3.29 -1.36
N ALA A 11 -1.17 2.05 -1.82
CA ALA A 11 -2.26 1.63 -2.68
C ALA A 11 -3.62 1.76 -1.97
N SER A 12 -4.51 2.53 -2.60
CA SER A 12 -5.94 2.46 -2.35
C SER A 12 -6.56 1.37 -3.21
N ILE A 13 -7.55 0.66 -2.64
CA ILE A 13 -8.29 -0.40 -3.34
C ILE A 13 -9.78 -0.06 -3.26
N ARG A 14 -10.38 0.20 -4.42
CA ARG A 14 -11.73 0.75 -4.59
C ARG A 14 -12.65 -0.22 -5.34
N SER A 15 -12.12 -1.34 -5.83
CA SER A 15 -12.89 -2.39 -6.51
C SER A 15 -12.27 -3.77 -6.30
N ALA A 16 -13.05 -4.82 -6.57
CA ALA A 16 -12.55 -6.19 -6.52
C ALA A 16 -11.45 -6.47 -7.57
N ALA A 17 -11.51 -5.83 -8.73
CA ALA A 17 -10.49 -5.93 -9.77
C ALA A 17 -9.17 -5.30 -9.31
N GLU A 18 -9.24 -4.14 -8.65
CA GLU A 18 -8.09 -3.51 -8.02
C GLU A 18 -7.48 -4.38 -6.91
N ASN A 19 -8.33 -5.06 -6.12
CA ASN A 19 -7.86 -5.99 -5.09
C ASN A 19 -7.12 -7.20 -5.69
N GLU A 20 -7.66 -7.78 -6.76
CA GLU A 20 -7.03 -8.88 -7.48
C GLU A 20 -5.68 -8.46 -8.08
N ALA A 21 -5.63 -7.27 -8.67
CA ALA A 21 -4.40 -6.69 -9.22
C ALA A 21 -3.34 -6.48 -8.12
N ALA A 22 -3.74 -5.90 -6.98
CA ALA A 22 -2.88 -5.73 -5.80
C ALA A 22 -2.37 -7.08 -5.26
N HIS A 23 -3.24 -8.07 -5.15
CA HIS A 23 -2.89 -9.40 -4.67
C HIS A 23 -1.85 -10.09 -5.55
N HIS A 24 -2.00 -10.02 -6.89
CA HIS A 24 -1.04 -10.59 -7.83
C HIS A 24 0.36 -9.93 -7.76
N LEU A 25 0.42 -8.66 -7.35
CA LEU A 25 1.67 -7.93 -7.20
C LEU A 25 2.38 -8.23 -5.88
N CYS A 26 1.62 -8.47 -4.81
CA CYS A 26 2.15 -8.75 -3.50
C CYS A 26 2.76 -10.15 -3.39
N ARG A 27 4.09 -10.22 -3.31
CA ARG A 27 4.85 -11.49 -3.17
C ARG A 27 5.04 -11.93 -1.71
N GLU A 28 4.83 -11.01 -0.80
CA GLU A 28 4.82 -11.16 0.66
C GLU A 28 3.73 -10.22 1.21
N PRO A 29 3.29 -10.36 2.47
CA PRO A 29 2.28 -9.47 3.03
C PRO A 29 2.63 -8.00 2.76
N CYS A 30 1.66 -7.24 2.29
CA CYS A 30 1.86 -5.87 1.84
C CYS A 30 1.00 -4.89 2.63
N TRP A 31 1.59 -3.77 3.02
CA TRP A 31 0.86 -2.61 3.48
C TRP A 31 -0.03 -2.02 2.38
N LEU A 32 -1.24 -1.65 2.77
CA LEU A 32 -2.17 -0.86 1.99
C LEU A 32 -2.17 0.59 2.51
N GLY A 33 -2.81 1.48 1.77
CA GLY A 33 -3.01 2.85 2.21
C GLY A 33 -4.19 3.04 3.18
N TYR A 34 -4.82 1.97 3.66
CA TYR A 34 -6.01 2.03 4.52
C TYR A 34 -5.61 2.02 5.99
N ASN A 35 -6.11 2.96 6.77
CA ASN A 35 -5.69 3.20 8.16
C ASN A 35 -6.75 3.97 8.94
N ASP A 36 -6.76 3.87 10.26
CA ASP A 36 -7.60 4.67 11.17
C ASP A 36 -6.80 5.42 12.25
N VAL A 37 -5.49 5.58 12.05
CA VAL A 37 -4.54 6.31 12.92
C VAL A 37 -5.07 7.64 13.46
N ALA A 38 -5.79 8.40 12.62
CA ALA A 38 -6.27 9.73 12.99
C ALA A 38 -7.49 9.67 13.93
N ASN A 39 -8.29 8.62 13.83
CA ASN A 39 -9.51 8.43 14.60
C ASN A 39 -9.88 6.94 14.56
N GLU A 40 -9.57 6.26 15.66
CA GLU A 40 -9.93 4.86 15.92
C GLU A 40 -11.31 4.50 15.39
N THR A 41 -11.42 3.35 14.70
CA THR A 41 -12.63 2.86 14.01
C THR A 41 -13.07 3.63 12.77
N VAL A 42 -12.41 4.75 12.43
CA VAL A 42 -12.70 5.55 11.23
C VAL A 42 -11.58 5.38 10.22
N TRP A 43 -11.75 4.36 9.39
CA TRP A 43 -10.80 4.00 8.35
C TRP A 43 -10.83 4.97 7.17
N VAL A 44 -9.65 5.37 6.71
CA VAL A 44 -9.42 6.31 5.62
C VAL A 44 -8.26 5.87 4.73
N TRP A 45 -8.31 6.26 3.46
CA TRP A 45 -7.19 6.06 2.53
C TRP A 45 -6.21 7.23 2.60
N THR A 46 -4.91 6.94 2.63
CA THR A 46 -3.84 7.97 2.65
C THR A 46 -3.82 8.90 1.42
N ASP A 47 -4.42 8.47 0.31
CA ASP A 47 -4.55 9.25 -0.92
C ASP A 47 -5.89 10.02 -0.99
N SER A 48 -6.67 10.01 0.08
CA SER A 48 -8.03 10.57 0.15
C SER A 48 -9.03 9.94 -0.84
N SER A 49 -8.76 8.73 -1.33
CA SER A 49 -9.73 7.97 -2.11
C SER A 49 -11.01 7.70 -1.31
N PRO A 50 -12.18 7.62 -1.95
CA PRO A 50 -13.41 7.22 -1.29
C PRO A 50 -13.29 5.82 -0.68
N ASP A 51 -13.79 5.65 0.54
CA ASP A 51 -14.01 4.32 1.11
C ASP A 51 -15.27 3.70 0.48
N SER A 52 -15.08 3.02 -0.65
CA SER A 52 -16.17 2.38 -1.41
C SER A 52 -16.04 0.86 -1.50
N TYR A 53 -14.94 0.29 -1.00
CA TYR A 53 -14.65 -1.12 -1.10
C TYR A 53 -13.73 -1.55 0.03
N THR A 54 -14.05 -2.68 0.64
CA THR A 54 -13.21 -3.33 1.63
C THR A 54 -13.13 -4.82 1.36
N ASN A 55 -11.97 -5.42 1.59
CA ASN A 55 -11.79 -6.87 1.47
C ASN A 55 -11.25 -7.51 2.75
N TRP A 56 -11.72 -7.03 3.90
CA TRP A 56 -11.39 -7.58 5.22
C TRP A 56 -11.57 -9.10 5.30
N ASN A 57 -10.65 -9.75 5.99
CA ASN A 57 -10.80 -11.15 6.38
C ASN A 57 -12.01 -11.28 7.33
N PRO A 58 -12.72 -12.43 7.36
CA PRO A 58 -13.82 -12.60 8.30
C PRO A 58 -13.36 -12.39 9.75
N GLY A 59 -13.95 -11.41 10.43
CA GLY A 59 -13.58 -11.01 11.79
C GLY A 59 -12.81 -9.69 11.87
N GLU A 60 -12.30 -9.19 10.74
CA GLU A 60 -11.53 -7.95 10.65
C GLU A 60 -12.36 -6.74 10.16
N PRO A 61 -11.94 -5.50 10.48
CA PRO A 61 -10.85 -5.16 11.39
C PRO A 61 -11.26 -5.41 12.84
N ASN A 62 -10.36 -6.03 13.62
CA ASN A 62 -10.62 -6.39 15.01
C ASN A 62 -9.90 -5.48 16.02
N GLY A 63 -9.04 -4.58 15.53
CA GLY A 63 -8.50 -3.45 16.27
C GLY A 63 -9.63 -2.71 16.98
N GLN A 64 -9.70 -2.90 18.29
CA GLN A 64 -10.53 -2.09 19.17
C GLN A 64 -9.65 -0.94 19.70
N ALA A 65 -10.28 0.04 20.36
CA ALA A 65 -9.65 1.24 20.94
C ALA A 65 -8.49 1.06 21.94
N HIS A 66 -7.97 -0.16 22.10
CA HIS A 66 -6.88 -0.55 22.99
C HIS A 66 -5.76 -1.32 22.29
N GLU A 67 -5.89 -1.62 21.01
CA GLU A 67 -4.85 -2.29 20.21
C GLU A 67 -4.24 -1.25 19.28
N ASP A 68 -2.90 -1.10 19.30
CA ASP A 68 -2.18 -0.13 18.45
C ASP A 68 -2.17 -0.58 16.96
N THR A 69 -3.30 -1.08 16.43
CA THR A 69 -3.42 -1.76 15.11
C THR A 69 -4.01 -0.86 14.03
N ASP A 70 -3.39 0.28 13.79
CA ASP A 70 -4.04 1.33 13.00
C ASP A 70 -3.90 1.21 11.46
N ALA A 71 -3.36 0.11 10.93
CA ALA A 71 -3.01 0.02 9.51
C ALA A 71 -3.36 -1.33 8.86
N ALA A 72 -3.97 -1.26 7.68
CA ALA A 72 -4.36 -2.43 6.91
C ALA A 72 -3.21 -2.99 6.08
N TYR A 73 -3.11 -4.31 6.05
CA TYR A 73 -2.26 -5.04 5.13
C TYR A 73 -3.02 -6.17 4.45
N MET A 74 -2.48 -6.66 3.33
CA MET A 74 -3.04 -7.75 2.55
C MET A 74 -2.28 -9.06 2.77
N TYR A 75 -3.03 -10.15 2.99
CA TYR A 75 -2.50 -11.50 2.98
C TYR A 75 -2.18 -11.99 1.58
N VAL A 76 -1.07 -12.73 1.42
CA VAL A 76 -0.65 -13.29 0.12
C VAL A 76 -0.83 -14.80 0.00
N THR A 77 -1.11 -15.50 1.11
CA THR A 77 -1.29 -16.96 1.13
C THR A 77 -2.52 -17.34 1.93
N SER A 78 -3.26 -18.34 1.46
CA SER A 78 -4.40 -18.90 2.19
C SER A 78 -3.96 -19.91 3.26
N ASN A 79 -4.72 -20.00 4.34
CA ASN A 79 -4.66 -21.08 5.32
C ASN A 79 -6.10 -21.44 5.78
N SER A 80 -6.25 -22.20 6.87
CA SER A 80 -7.57 -22.61 7.37
C SER A 80 -8.48 -21.48 7.86
N TRP A 81 -7.94 -20.27 8.06
CA TRP A 81 -8.62 -19.12 8.66
C TRP A 81 -8.59 -17.87 7.79
N VAL A 82 -7.77 -17.88 6.74
CA VAL A 82 -7.46 -16.72 5.91
C VAL A 82 -7.46 -17.12 4.44
N GLU A 83 -8.07 -16.29 3.61
CA GLU A 83 -7.97 -16.39 2.15
C GLU A 83 -6.96 -15.36 1.61
N ALA A 84 -6.12 -15.76 0.67
CA ALA A 84 -5.20 -14.86 0.01
C ALA A 84 -5.94 -13.68 -0.65
N GLY A 85 -5.36 -12.48 -0.56
CA GLY A 85 -5.97 -11.23 -1.03
C GLY A 85 -6.92 -10.58 -0.02
N ARG A 86 -7.23 -11.22 1.12
CA ARG A 86 -7.97 -10.60 2.23
C ARG A 86 -7.09 -9.65 3.04
N TRP A 87 -7.75 -8.70 3.71
CA TRP A 87 -7.07 -7.69 4.52
C TRP A 87 -7.19 -7.98 6.01
N ASP A 88 -6.25 -7.44 6.75
CA ASP A 88 -6.17 -7.51 8.21
C ASP A 88 -5.49 -6.24 8.71
N ASP A 89 -5.74 -5.86 9.95
CA ASP A 89 -5.14 -4.70 10.59
C ASP A 89 -4.05 -5.12 11.57
N THR A 90 -2.99 -4.32 11.66
CA THR A 90 -1.94 -4.56 12.64
C THR A 90 -1.15 -3.30 12.91
N ALA A 91 -0.25 -3.37 13.90
CA ALA A 91 0.57 -2.24 14.28
C ALA A 91 1.50 -1.80 13.13
N ILE A 92 1.57 -0.48 12.94
CA ILE A 92 2.36 0.20 11.88
C ILE A 92 3.86 -0.15 11.94
N GLY A 93 4.34 -0.67 13.06
CA GLY A 93 5.72 -1.13 13.27
C GLY A 93 6.08 -2.47 12.60
N GLU A 94 5.10 -3.22 12.10
CA GLU A 94 5.33 -4.55 11.53
C GLU A 94 6.07 -4.51 10.19
N ARG A 95 6.93 -5.50 9.96
CA ARG A 95 7.71 -5.61 8.71
C ARG A 95 6.86 -6.23 7.61
N LYS A 96 6.52 -5.43 6.61
CA LYS A 96 5.76 -5.86 5.42
C LYS A 96 6.22 -5.11 4.18
N ALA A 97 5.95 -5.64 3.00
CA ALA A 97 6.21 -4.94 1.74
C ALA A 97 5.26 -3.75 1.54
N TYR A 98 5.53 -2.89 0.57
CA TYR A 98 4.67 -1.75 0.23
C TYR A 98 4.10 -1.92 -1.17
N LEU A 99 2.80 -1.66 -1.32
CA LEU A 99 2.18 -1.54 -2.63
C LEU A 99 1.91 -0.06 -2.91
N CYS A 100 2.37 0.42 -4.07
CA CYS A 100 2.17 1.80 -4.48
C CYS A 100 1.13 1.90 -5.59
N ARG A 101 0.30 2.95 -5.54
CA ARG A 101 -0.65 3.31 -6.57
C ARG A 101 -0.31 4.70 -7.10
N ARG A 102 -0.42 4.88 -8.40
CA ARG A 102 -0.34 6.19 -9.07
C ARG A 102 -1.40 6.32 -10.16
N PRO A 103 -1.85 7.54 -10.48
CA PRO A 103 -2.68 7.78 -11.66
C PRO A 103 -1.94 7.38 -12.95
N LEU A 104 -2.65 6.76 -13.90
CA LEU A 104 -2.15 6.67 -15.27
C LEU A 104 -2.35 8.05 -15.91
N ASP A 105 -1.28 8.83 -16.06
CA ASP A 105 -1.37 10.14 -16.71
C ASP A 105 -2.03 10.02 -18.10
N SER A 106 -3.09 10.79 -18.32
CA SER A 106 -3.72 10.97 -19.63
C SER A 106 -3.02 12.11 -20.40
N GLY A 107 -1.79 11.86 -20.90
CA GLY A 107 -1.12 12.81 -21.78
C GLY A 107 0.27 12.40 -22.29
N PRO A 108 0.64 12.72 -23.55
CA PRO A 108 1.93 12.38 -24.10
C PRO A 108 2.97 13.46 -23.75
N THR A 109 3.65 13.37 -22.62
CA THR A 109 4.98 13.98 -22.49
C THR A 109 5.81 13.19 -21.50
N THR A 110 6.89 12.60 -22.01
CA THR A 110 7.98 11.95 -21.27
C THR A 110 7.56 10.86 -20.28
N ARG A 111 6.93 9.78 -20.77
CA ARG A 111 7.30 8.46 -20.27
C ARG A 111 8.78 8.28 -20.61
N PRO A 112 9.75 8.30 -19.66
CA PRO A 112 11.05 7.74 -19.97
C PRO A 112 10.73 6.28 -20.31
N ALA A 113 11.02 5.85 -21.54
CA ALA A 113 10.97 4.43 -21.88
C ALA A 113 11.75 3.72 -20.78
N ALA A 114 11.05 2.92 -19.98
CA ALA A 114 11.51 2.54 -18.65
C ALA A 114 13.00 2.16 -18.65
N PRO A 115 13.88 2.95 -18.03
CA PRO A 115 15.11 2.39 -17.54
C PRO A 115 14.70 1.54 -16.31
N VAL A 116 15.39 0.43 -16.10
CA VAL A 116 15.55 -0.10 -14.75
C VAL A 116 16.18 1.04 -13.94
N VAL A 117 15.35 1.85 -13.28
CA VAL A 117 15.85 2.93 -12.44
C VAL A 117 16.15 2.28 -11.10
N THR A 118 17.40 1.89 -10.92
CA THR A 118 17.96 1.73 -9.58
C THR A 118 18.08 3.15 -9.02
N LEU A 119 17.01 3.66 -8.40
CA LEU A 119 17.10 4.90 -7.63
C LEU A 119 17.97 4.64 -6.39
N GLN A 120 18.61 5.69 -5.88
CA GLN A 120 19.70 5.64 -4.90
C GLN A 120 19.35 4.95 -3.56
N ASP A 121 18.09 4.53 -3.38
CA ASP A 121 17.56 3.88 -2.19
C ASP A 121 17.13 2.40 -2.41
N GLY A 122 17.39 1.82 -3.59
CA GLY A 122 17.24 0.37 -3.79
C GLY A 122 15.85 -0.12 -4.20
N VAL A 123 14.90 0.76 -4.51
CA VAL A 123 13.60 0.39 -5.10
C VAL A 123 13.81 -0.23 -6.49
N VAL A 124 13.43 -1.49 -6.66
CA VAL A 124 13.51 -2.20 -7.96
C VAL A 124 12.10 -2.33 -8.55
N ARG A 125 11.86 -1.67 -9.68
CA ARG A 125 10.66 -1.89 -10.52
C ARG A 125 10.66 -3.32 -11.03
N ARG A 126 9.66 -4.13 -10.65
CA ARG A 126 9.60 -5.53 -11.09
C ARG A 126 8.39 -5.84 -11.97
N ASP A 127 7.20 -5.35 -11.64
CA ASP A 127 5.97 -5.60 -12.41
C ASP A 127 4.96 -4.44 -12.19
N SER A 128 4.25 -4.02 -13.25
CA SER A 128 3.10 -3.10 -13.15
C SER A 128 1.85 -3.74 -13.76
N VAL A 129 0.68 -3.43 -13.18
CA VAL A 129 -0.61 -3.93 -13.67
C VAL A 129 -1.58 -2.77 -13.82
N GLN A 130 -2.33 -2.79 -14.92
CA GLN A 130 -3.42 -1.84 -15.17
C GLN A 130 -4.74 -2.49 -14.71
N ASP A 131 -5.54 -1.73 -13.98
CA ASP A 131 -6.85 -2.16 -13.48
C ASP A 131 -7.95 -2.19 -14.55
N GLY A 132 -7.70 -1.61 -15.73
CA GLY A 132 -8.71 -1.40 -16.76
C GLY A 132 -9.67 -0.23 -16.47
N GLU A 133 -9.47 0.48 -15.35
CA GLU A 133 -10.27 1.62 -14.87
C GLU A 133 -9.46 2.94 -14.88
N GLY A 134 -8.21 2.91 -15.37
CA GLY A 134 -7.37 4.09 -15.56
C GLY A 134 -6.36 4.32 -14.43
N SER A 135 -6.04 3.30 -13.63
CA SER A 135 -4.99 3.35 -12.62
C SER A 135 -3.94 2.28 -12.89
N GLU A 136 -2.69 2.58 -12.54
CA GLU A 136 -1.59 1.62 -12.58
C GLU A 136 -1.12 1.36 -11.17
N TYR A 137 -1.06 0.07 -10.84
CA TYR A 137 -0.50 -0.42 -9.61
C TYR A 137 0.93 -0.82 -9.87
N GLU A 138 1.83 -0.31 -9.03
CA GLU A 138 3.24 -0.64 -9.08
C GLU A 138 3.64 -1.33 -7.78
N PHE A 139 4.17 -2.54 -7.91
CA PHE A 139 4.84 -3.18 -6.79
C PHE A 139 6.19 -2.52 -6.57
N ALA A 140 6.33 -1.81 -5.45
CA ALA A 140 7.58 -1.21 -5.05
C ALA A 140 8.09 -1.90 -3.79
N VAL A 141 9.09 -2.77 -3.96
CA VAL A 141 9.89 -3.25 -2.83
C VAL A 141 11.10 -2.34 -2.71
N ASP A 142 11.29 -1.75 -1.54
CA ASP A 142 12.63 -1.33 -1.15
C ASP A 142 13.53 -2.57 -1.16
N GLY A 143 14.78 -2.39 -1.58
CA GLY A 143 15.75 -3.46 -1.81
C GLY A 143 16.10 -4.31 -0.57
N ALA A 144 15.49 -4.03 0.58
CA ALA A 144 15.47 -4.87 1.76
C ALA A 144 14.09 -4.72 2.42
N GLY A 145 13.42 -5.83 2.75
CA GLY A 145 12.01 -5.87 3.20
C GLY A 145 11.58 -4.69 4.07
N GLY A 146 10.43 -4.11 3.70
CA GLY A 146 9.98 -2.75 4.02
C GLY A 146 10.33 -2.23 5.41
N ASP A 147 10.89 -1.02 5.45
CA ASP A 147 11.19 -0.29 6.68
C ASP A 147 9.91 0.37 7.23
N ALA A 148 9.45 -0.04 8.41
CA ALA A 148 8.25 0.48 9.08
C ALA A 148 8.25 2.01 9.26
N SER A 149 9.42 2.64 9.31
CA SER A 149 9.58 4.11 9.38
C SER A 149 8.96 4.83 8.19
N VAL A 150 8.91 4.15 7.03
CA VAL A 150 8.32 4.66 5.80
C VAL A 150 6.81 4.79 5.91
N LEU A 151 6.14 3.82 6.55
CA LEU A 151 4.69 3.81 6.77
C LEU A 151 4.27 4.92 7.73
N VAL A 152 4.96 5.04 8.87
CA VAL A 152 4.75 6.12 9.86
C VAL A 152 4.81 7.50 9.20
N THR A 153 5.77 7.71 8.30
CA THR A 153 5.95 8.99 7.59
C THR A 153 4.79 9.28 6.62
N VAL A 154 4.19 8.26 5.99
CA VAL A 154 3.04 8.44 5.09
C VAL A 154 1.78 8.77 5.89
N LEU A 155 1.54 8.05 7.00
CA LEU A 155 0.33 8.17 7.80
C LEU A 155 0.27 9.48 8.59
N SER A 156 1.42 9.99 9.04
CA SER A 156 1.49 11.25 9.81
C SER A 156 1.51 12.53 8.96
N GLY A 157 1.51 12.43 7.63
CA GLY A 157 1.43 13.60 6.73
C GLY A 157 2.61 14.59 6.79
N HIS A 158 3.75 14.22 7.39
CA HIS A 158 4.91 15.12 7.53
C HIS A 158 6.12 14.65 6.71
N PRO A 159 6.46 15.32 5.59
CA PRO A 159 7.74 15.12 4.93
C PRO A 159 8.80 15.95 5.64
N SER A 160 9.12 15.65 6.90
CA SER A 160 10.26 16.26 7.60
C SER A 160 10.59 15.50 8.88
N LEU A 161 11.30 14.39 8.76
CA LEU A 161 12.32 14.02 9.74
C LEU A 161 13.50 13.40 8.97
N VAL A 162 14.30 14.27 8.35
CA VAL A 162 15.74 14.09 8.43
C VAL A 162 16.07 14.22 9.92
N ALA A 163 16.33 13.10 10.58
CA ALA A 163 17.01 13.13 11.87
C ALA A 163 18.50 12.84 11.60
N CYS A 164 19.32 13.71 12.18
CA CYS A 164 20.77 13.83 12.03
C CYS A 164 21.56 12.56 12.36
#